data_AF-A0A7K5XIE5-F1
#
_entry.id   AF-A0A7K5XIE5-F1
#
_cell.length_a   1.000
_cell.length_b   1.000
_cell.length_c   1.000
_cell.angle_alpha   90.00
_cell.angle_beta   90.00
_cell.angle_gamma   90.00
#
_symmetry.space_group_name_H-M   'P 1'
#
loop_
_entity.id
_entity.type
_entity.pdbx_description
1 polymer ?
#
loop_
_entity_poly.entity_id
_entity_poly.type
_entity_poly.pdbx_seq_one_letter_code
_entity_poly.pdbx_strand_id
1 'polypeptide(L)'
;MIAFQQQILNLIKCFRRQWPLFSNSERTTVCGADCMLMALQLLMAEVNKQQHGDFTVSLSDVLETWKYLLHDKLGLSYENMKEPENYADLKKAYHAFLARSNMLDLIDICQKCYGLGLVSEDESITPVRLLEFISGIMDVQENNGSVLSAPSTPVNRLGQENVKVTILAKKCVYSYLSLLVNSKDDLALAHILNVPDRGLGREAFTNLKHASQERKMSIFLMATSFIRTVELGGRGCASSLFDPLKAHVKGLSNFVNFIDKLQEIVGEILNPRIAGGQILSTMKMHLIKGRSNGDPFCQAVEEVVQDLDLKIKNIIDSQHEVLTASTTGVSPAR
;
A
#
# COMPACT_ATOMS: atom_id res chain seq x y z
N MET A 1 -6.36 18.32 -15.03
CA MET A 1 -5.89 17.19 -14.18
C MET A 1 -4.56 17.45 -13.42
N ILE A 2 -3.50 17.94 -14.07
CA ILE A 2 -2.12 18.00 -13.50
C ILE A 2 -1.97 18.89 -12.24
N ALA A 3 -2.64 20.04 -12.19
CA ALA A 3 -2.46 21.00 -11.09
C ALA A 3 -2.94 20.46 -9.73
N PHE A 4 -4.09 19.79 -9.68
CA PHE A 4 -4.64 19.26 -8.42
C PHE A 4 -3.90 18.02 -7.92
N GLN A 5 -3.53 17.11 -8.82
CA GLN A 5 -2.67 15.98 -8.48
C GLN A 5 -1.31 16.47 -7.93
N GLN A 6 -0.78 17.54 -8.50
CA GLN A 6 0.45 18.18 -8.00
C GLN A 6 0.23 18.82 -6.62
N GLN A 7 -0.92 19.43 -6.34
CA GLN A 7 -1.28 19.93 -5.01
C GLN A 7 -1.33 18.80 -3.97
N ILE A 8 -2.01 17.69 -4.26
CA ILE A 8 -2.04 16.51 -3.38
C ILE A 8 -0.62 15.96 -3.15
N LEU A 9 0.19 15.89 -4.22
CA LEU A 9 1.57 15.43 -4.10
C LEU A 9 2.42 16.36 -3.21
N ASN A 10 2.24 17.68 -3.34
CA ASN A 10 2.93 18.67 -2.51
C ASN A 10 2.50 18.54 -1.05
N LEU A 11 1.21 18.34 -0.79
CA LEU A 11 0.69 18.07 0.55
C LEU A 11 1.31 16.82 1.17
N ILE A 12 1.36 15.71 0.42
CA ILE A 12 2.01 14.47 0.88
C ILE A 12 3.50 14.70 1.15
N LYS A 13 4.20 15.47 0.30
CA LYS A 13 5.60 15.83 0.53
C LYS A 13 5.78 16.67 1.80
N CYS A 14 4.90 17.65 2.03
CA CYS A 14 4.88 18.45 3.26
C CYS A 14 4.68 17.56 4.49
N PHE A 15 3.65 16.70 4.46
CA PHE A 15 3.38 15.71 5.48
C PHE A 15 4.61 14.83 5.77
N ARG A 16 5.26 14.29 4.72
CA ARG A 16 6.45 13.45 4.86
C ARG A 16 7.63 14.19 5.50
N ARG A 17 7.84 15.47 5.16
CA ARG A 17 8.89 16.31 5.77
C ARG A 17 8.61 16.58 7.24
N GLN A 18 7.33 16.76 7.59
CA GLN A 18 6.88 17.08 8.94
C GLN A 18 6.47 15.85 9.76
N TRP A 19 6.74 14.63 9.27
CA TRP A 19 6.41 13.38 9.97
C TRP A 19 6.88 13.34 11.43
N PRO A 20 8.09 13.84 11.79
CA PRO A 20 8.53 13.88 13.18
C PRO A 20 7.60 14.64 14.13
N LEU A 21 6.77 15.57 13.64
CA LEU A 21 5.77 16.27 14.46
C LEU A 21 4.58 15.36 14.82
N PHE A 22 4.31 14.33 14.02
CA PHE A 22 3.14 13.46 14.18
C PHE A 22 3.46 12.14 14.88
N SER A 23 4.70 11.65 14.76
CA SER A 23 5.08 10.37 15.35
C SER A 23 6.60 10.25 15.54
N ASN A 24 6.98 9.59 16.62
CA ASN A 24 8.35 9.11 16.85
C ASN A 24 8.64 7.78 16.14
N SER A 25 7.65 7.22 15.41
CA SER A 25 7.66 5.87 14.84
C SER A 25 8.12 5.79 13.38
N GLU A 26 8.31 4.55 12.92
CA GLU A 26 8.65 4.13 11.56
C GLU A 26 7.78 4.80 10.49
N ARG A 27 8.33 4.86 9.27
CA ARG A 27 7.66 5.42 8.09
C ARG A 27 6.24 4.83 7.93
N THR A 28 5.23 5.69 7.84
CA THR A 28 3.83 5.29 7.62
C THR A 28 3.51 5.05 6.14
N THR A 29 2.62 4.12 5.82
CA THR A 29 2.08 3.97 4.46
C THR A 29 0.94 4.98 4.24
N VAL A 30 0.99 5.72 3.14
CA VAL A 30 -0.11 6.59 2.71
C VAL A 30 -1.02 5.80 1.77
N CYS A 31 -2.30 5.62 2.15
CA CYS A 31 -3.28 4.90 1.35
C CYS A 31 -3.91 5.83 0.32
N GLY A 32 -3.77 5.50 -0.97
CA GLY A 32 -4.64 6.05 -2.01
C GLY A 32 -6.05 5.45 -1.98
N ALA A 33 -6.93 5.97 -2.84
CA ALA A 33 -8.33 5.55 -2.91
C ALA A 33 -8.52 4.03 -3.04
N ASP A 34 -7.76 3.38 -3.93
CA ASP A 34 -7.83 1.92 -4.13
C ASP A 34 -7.51 1.13 -2.85
N CYS A 35 -6.49 1.55 -2.11
CA CYS A 35 -6.12 0.92 -0.84
C CYS A 35 -7.18 1.15 0.23
N MET A 36 -7.74 2.37 0.28
CA MET A 36 -8.82 2.70 1.22
C MET A 36 -10.08 1.86 0.96
N LEU A 37 -10.50 1.74 -0.31
CA LEU A 37 -11.66 0.96 -0.71
C LEU A 37 -11.46 -0.54 -0.45
N MET A 38 -10.27 -1.06 -0.77
CA MET A 38 -9.95 -2.47 -0.51
C MET A 38 -9.90 -2.78 0.99
N ALA A 39 -9.34 -1.87 1.80
CA ALA A 39 -9.36 -2.01 3.26
C ALA A 39 -10.81 -2.03 3.78
N LEU A 40 -11.67 -1.12 3.30
CA LEU A 40 -13.07 -1.08 3.66
C LEU A 40 -13.79 -2.39 3.31
N GLN A 41 -13.61 -2.90 2.09
CA GLN A 41 -14.22 -4.15 1.65
C GLN A 41 -13.81 -5.34 2.54
N LEU A 42 -12.52 -5.45 2.87
CA LEU A 42 -12.03 -6.52 3.74
C LEU A 42 -12.63 -6.46 5.15
N LEU A 43 -12.80 -5.24 5.68
CA LEU A 43 -13.35 -5.04 7.01
C LEU A 43 -14.86 -5.23 7.05
N MET A 44 -15.57 -4.86 5.98
CA MET A 44 -16.98 -5.20 5.83
C MET A 44 -17.16 -6.71 5.83
N ALA A 45 -16.32 -7.47 5.11
CA ALA A 45 -16.38 -8.93 5.13
C ALA A 45 -16.06 -9.51 6.52
N GLU A 46 -15.12 -8.91 7.26
CA GLU A 46 -14.77 -9.33 8.62
C GLU A 46 -15.89 -9.05 9.63
N VAL A 47 -16.50 -7.87 9.59
CA VAL A 47 -17.65 -7.50 10.43
C VAL A 47 -18.86 -8.36 10.08
N ASN A 48 -19.14 -8.57 8.79
CA ASN A 48 -20.24 -9.41 8.35
C ASN A 48 -20.08 -10.86 8.84
N LYS A 49 -18.85 -11.39 8.82
CA LYS A 49 -18.58 -12.72 9.37
C LYS A 49 -18.85 -12.79 10.88
N GLN A 50 -18.50 -11.75 11.62
CA GLN A 50 -18.72 -11.71 13.07
C GLN A 50 -20.20 -11.67 13.45
N GLN A 51 -21.03 -11.01 12.63
CA GLN A 51 -22.44 -10.79 12.94
C GLN A 51 -23.38 -11.81 12.29
N HIS A 52 -23.09 -12.22 11.06
CA HIS A 52 -23.97 -13.08 10.25
C HIS A 52 -23.35 -14.45 9.94
N GLY A 53 -22.08 -14.68 10.31
CA GLY A 53 -21.38 -15.95 10.06
C GLY A 53 -20.85 -16.12 8.63
N ASP A 54 -21.08 -15.16 7.74
CA ASP A 54 -20.63 -15.19 6.33
C ASP A 54 -19.74 -13.99 5.98
N PHE A 55 -18.76 -14.21 5.10
CA PHE A 55 -17.86 -13.18 4.58
C PHE A 55 -18.42 -12.43 3.36
N THR A 56 -19.55 -12.87 2.80
CA THR A 56 -20.11 -12.28 1.58
C THR A 56 -20.62 -10.87 1.83
N VAL A 57 -20.14 -9.92 1.02
CA VAL A 57 -20.64 -8.53 0.99
C VAL A 57 -20.87 -8.14 -0.46
N SER A 58 -22.02 -7.53 -0.76
CA SER A 58 -22.31 -7.11 -2.13
C SER A 58 -21.49 -5.88 -2.53
N LEU A 59 -21.17 -5.74 -3.81
CA LEU A 59 -20.44 -4.57 -4.30
C LEU A 59 -21.24 -3.28 -4.07
N SER A 60 -22.58 -3.32 -4.19
CA SER A 60 -23.44 -2.17 -3.91
C SER A 60 -23.28 -1.69 -2.48
N ASP A 61 -23.30 -2.59 -1.50
CA ASP A 61 -23.16 -2.22 -0.08
C ASP A 61 -21.78 -1.62 0.18
N VAL A 62 -20.73 -2.17 -0.45
CA VAL A 62 -19.37 -1.62 -0.34
C VAL A 62 -19.30 -0.19 -0.89
N LEU A 63 -19.92 0.07 -2.04
CA LEU A 63 -19.90 1.40 -2.66
C LEU A 63 -20.76 2.42 -1.90
N GLU A 64 -21.92 2.01 -1.38
CA GLU A 64 -22.75 2.86 -0.52
C GLU A 64 -22.02 3.20 0.78
N THR A 65 -21.40 2.21 1.40
CA THR A 65 -20.60 2.39 2.62
C THR A 65 -19.35 3.22 2.37
N TRP A 66 -18.70 3.04 1.22
CA TRP A 66 -17.56 3.86 0.78
C TRP A 66 -17.97 5.33 0.66
N LYS A 67 -19.08 5.61 -0.03
CA LYS A 67 -19.62 6.95 -0.16
C LYS A 67 -19.91 7.56 1.21
N TYR A 68 -20.56 6.81 2.10
CA TYR A 68 -20.89 7.27 3.45
C TYR A 68 -19.64 7.55 4.29
N LEU A 69 -18.65 6.65 4.28
CA LEU A 69 -17.37 6.81 4.98
C LEU A 69 -16.64 8.09 4.54
N LEU A 70 -16.58 8.36 3.24
CA LEU A 70 -15.94 9.57 2.73
C LEU A 70 -16.64 10.84 3.22
N HIS A 71 -17.97 10.87 3.21
CA HIS A 71 -18.73 12.04 3.69
C HIS A 71 -18.54 12.26 5.19
N ASP A 72 -18.62 11.20 5.97
CA ASP A 72 -18.39 11.23 7.43
C ASP A 72 -16.97 11.72 7.76
N LYS A 73 -15.94 11.16 7.12
CA LYS A 73 -14.55 11.59 7.36
C LYS A 73 -14.30 13.02 6.90
N LEU A 74 -14.95 13.49 5.85
CA LEU A 74 -14.78 14.85 5.31
C LEU A 74 -15.66 15.90 6.02
N GLY A 75 -16.57 15.48 6.91
CA GLY A 75 -17.53 16.39 7.55
C GLY A 75 -18.55 16.97 6.58
N LEU A 76 -18.89 16.24 5.52
CA LEU A 76 -19.87 16.66 4.50
C LEU A 76 -21.29 16.25 4.90
N SER A 77 -22.29 16.95 4.35
CA SER A 77 -23.72 16.65 4.58
C SER A 77 -24.09 15.26 4.05
N TYR A 78 -24.93 14.54 4.79
CA TYR A 78 -25.46 13.22 4.42
C TYR A 78 -26.72 13.28 3.57
N GLU A 79 -27.03 14.41 2.94
CA GLU A 79 -28.28 14.59 2.19
C GLU A 79 -28.56 13.40 1.23
N ASN A 80 -29.66 12.70 1.51
CA ASN A 80 -30.12 11.49 0.80
C ASN A 80 -29.29 10.22 0.99
N MET A 81 -28.49 10.10 2.05
CA MET A 81 -27.78 8.87 2.41
C MET A 81 -28.42 8.16 3.59
N LYS A 82 -28.58 6.85 3.47
CA LYS A 82 -28.91 5.98 4.60
C LYS A 82 -27.61 5.53 5.26
N GLU A 83 -27.56 5.56 6.59
CA GLU A 83 -26.44 5.01 7.34
C GLU A 83 -26.31 3.50 7.06
N PRO A 84 -25.13 3.00 6.66
CA PRO A 84 -24.89 1.58 6.45
C PRO A 84 -25.11 0.76 7.72
N GLU A 85 -25.52 -0.49 7.56
CA GLU A 85 -25.66 -1.40 8.69
C GLU A 85 -24.31 -1.58 9.42
N ASN A 86 -24.35 -1.48 10.75
CA ASN A 86 -23.18 -1.67 11.62
C ASN A 86 -22.02 -0.70 11.33
N TYR A 87 -22.34 0.49 10.80
CA TYR A 87 -21.35 1.49 10.43
C TYR A 87 -20.39 1.86 11.58
N ALA A 88 -20.89 1.97 12.82
CA ALA A 88 -20.06 2.29 13.98
C ALA A 88 -18.96 1.24 14.23
N ASP A 89 -19.29 -0.05 14.16
CA ASP A 89 -18.34 -1.15 14.32
C ASP A 89 -17.36 -1.20 13.15
N LEU A 90 -17.85 -0.97 11.93
CA LEU A 90 -17.04 -0.90 10.72
C LEU A 90 -16.03 0.26 10.77
N LYS A 91 -16.48 1.46 11.14
CA LYS A 91 -15.63 2.66 11.30
C LYS A 91 -14.55 2.40 12.34
N LYS A 92 -14.90 1.78 13.47
CA LYS A 92 -13.94 1.38 14.50
C LYS A 92 -12.93 0.36 13.96
N ALA A 93 -13.39 -0.66 13.23
CA ALA A 93 -12.53 -1.67 12.62
C ALA A 93 -11.58 -1.07 11.57
N TYR A 94 -12.05 -0.09 10.79
CA TYR A 94 -11.28 0.67 9.81
C TYR A 94 -10.14 1.45 10.45
N HIS A 95 -10.43 2.27 11.46
CA HIS A 95 -9.38 3.00 12.17
C HIS A 95 -8.41 2.06 12.88
N ALA A 96 -8.90 0.97 13.48
CA ALA A 96 -8.05 -0.04 14.10
C ALA A 96 -7.13 -0.76 13.09
N PHE A 97 -7.59 -0.98 11.85
CA PHE A 97 -6.77 -1.52 10.76
C PHE A 97 -5.68 -0.56 10.34
N LEU A 98 -6.02 0.69 10.06
CA LEU A 98 -5.02 1.70 9.68
C LEU A 98 -3.95 1.85 10.78
N ALA A 99 -4.38 1.92 12.05
CA ALA A 99 -3.47 2.04 13.19
C ALA A 99 -2.54 0.82 13.34
N ARG A 100 -3.07 -0.41 13.30
CA ARG A 100 -2.24 -1.62 13.45
C ARG A 100 -1.27 -1.80 12.27
N SER A 101 -1.68 -1.37 11.09
CA SER A 101 -0.89 -1.50 9.86
C SER A 101 0.07 -0.33 9.63
N ASN A 102 0.14 0.63 10.56
CA ASN A 102 0.90 1.88 10.43
C ASN A 102 0.58 2.63 9.12
N MET A 103 -0.70 2.68 8.77
CA MET A 103 -1.21 3.33 7.57
C MET A 103 -2.02 4.57 7.93
N LEU A 104 -2.05 5.54 7.01
CA LEU A 104 -2.95 6.70 7.05
C LEU A 104 -3.60 6.85 5.68
N ASP A 105 -4.86 7.24 5.65
CA ASP A 105 -5.51 7.58 4.40
C ASP A 105 -5.29 9.05 4.00
N LEU A 106 -5.66 9.37 2.75
CA LEU A 106 -5.48 10.72 2.22
C LEU A 106 -6.25 11.78 3.03
N ILE A 107 -7.39 11.42 3.61
CA ILE A 107 -8.20 12.35 4.41
C ILE A 107 -7.50 12.63 5.74
N ASP A 108 -6.99 11.60 6.41
CA ASP A 108 -6.23 11.73 7.67
C ASP A 108 -5.00 12.63 7.49
N ILE A 109 -4.31 12.52 6.34
CA ILE A 109 -3.16 13.36 6.01
C ILE A 109 -3.57 14.82 5.86
N CYS A 110 -4.63 15.07 5.09
CA CYS A 110 -5.16 16.42 4.91
C CYS A 110 -5.52 17.04 6.26
N GLN A 111 -6.29 16.33 7.08
CA GLN A 111 -6.70 16.79 8.41
C GLN A 111 -5.51 17.08 9.32
N LYS A 112 -4.49 16.21 9.33
CA LYS A 112 -3.26 16.41 10.11
C LYS A 112 -2.47 17.64 9.65
N CYS A 113 -2.35 17.84 8.35
CA CYS A 113 -1.66 19.01 7.79
C CYS A 113 -2.37 20.33 8.10
N TYR A 114 -3.70 20.38 7.96
CA TYR A 114 -4.49 21.56 8.30
C TYR A 114 -4.51 21.84 9.80
N GLY A 115 -4.63 20.80 10.63
CA GLY A 115 -4.66 20.93 12.08
C GLY A 115 -3.38 21.54 12.69
N LEU A 116 -2.25 21.44 11.99
CA LEU A 116 -0.98 22.06 12.38
C LEU A 116 -0.66 23.35 11.59
N GLY A 117 -1.56 23.85 10.75
CA GLY A 117 -1.33 25.05 9.94
C GLY A 117 -0.17 24.90 8.95
N LEU A 118 0.12 23.68 8.47
CA LEU A 118 1.24 23.39 7.58
C LEU A 118 0.97 23.75 6.11
N VAL A 119 -0.24 24.19 5.80
CA VAL A 119 -0.72 24.50 4.45
C VAL A 119 -1.26 25.91 4.46
N SER A 120 -0.83 26.73 3.49
CA SER A 120 -1.36 28.08 3.29
C SER A 120 -2.83 28.05 2.88
N GLU A 121 -3.60 29.10 3.18
CA GLU A 121 -5.00 29.21 2.74
C GLU A 121 -5.13 29.12 1.20
N ASP A 122 -4.15 29.65 0.46
CA ASP A 122 -4.09 29.59 -1.01
C ASP A 122 -3.85 28.17 -1.57
N GLU A 123 -3.31 27.26 -0.76
CA GLU A 123 -3.07 25.85 -1.12
C GLU A 123 -4.10 24.91 -0.49
N SER A 124 -5.15 25.46 0.14
CA SER A 124 -6.16 24.67 0.82
C SER A 124 -7.04 23.89 -0.15
N ILE A 125 -7.14 22.59 0.11
CA ILE A 125 -7.97 21.64 -0.60
C ILE A 125 -9.30 21.55 0.13
N THR A 126 -10.37 21.98 -0.53
CA THR A 126 -11.71 21.89 0.05
C THR A 126 -12.16 20.42 0.19
N PRO A 127 -12.97 20.08 1.20
CA PRO A 127 -13.45 18.72 1.38
C PRO A 127 -14.17 18.14 0.16
N VAL A 128 -14.92 18.96 -0.57
CA VAL A 128 -15.61 18.57 -1.81
C VAL A 128 -14.63 18.21 -2.93
N ARG A 129 -13.56 19.00 -3.12
CA ARG A 129 -12.53 18.71 -4.13
C ARG A 129 -11.76 17.43 -3.81
N LEU A 130 -11.50 17.18 -2.53
CA LEU A 130 -10.88 15.94 -2.08
C LEU A 130 -11.81 14.73 -2.31
N LEU A 131 -13.12 14.87 -2.06
CA LEU A 131 -14.12 13.86 -2.36
C LEU A 131 -14.13 13.51 -3.85
N GLU A 132 -14.20 14.52 -4.73
CA GLU A 132 -14.22 14.34 -6.19
C GLU A 132 -12.97 13.60 -6.69
N PHE A 133 -11.80 13.93 -6.13
CA PHE A 133 -10.53 13.28 -6.45
C PHE A 133 -10.50 11.82 -5.98
N ILE A 134 -10.84 11.55 -4.72
CA ILE A 134 -10.84 10.19 -4.16
C ILE A 134 -11.89 9.31 -4.85
N SER A 135 -13.00 9.89 -5.30
CA SER A 135 -14.06 9.19 -6.02
C SER A 135 -13.75 8.97 -7.51
N GLY A 136 -12.64 9.50 -8.03
CA GLY A 136 -12.27 9.41 -9.44
C GLY A 136 -13.15 10.25 -10.39
N ILE A 137 -13.98 11.16 -9.87
CA ILE A 137 -14.88 12.00 -10.68
C ILE A 137 -14.06 13.02 -11.50
N MET A 138 -12.96 13.53 -10.94
CA MET A 138 -12.06 14.46 -11.63
C MET A 138 -11.40 13.86 -12.88
N ASP A 139 -11.29 12.53 -12.98
CA ASP A 139 -10.72 11.85 -14.15
C ASP A 139 -11.72 11.73 -15.32
N VAL A 140 -13.02 11.80 -15.05
CA VAL A 140 -14.09 11.60 -16.06
C VAL A 140 -14.38 12.89 -16.84
N GLN A 141 -14.20 14.06 -16.22
CA GLN A 141 -14.67 15.33 -16.79
C GLN A 141 -13.83 15.84 -17.99
N GLU A 142 -12.56 15.44 -18.11
CA GLU A 142 -11.67 15.76 -19.24
C GLU A 142 -11.74 14.72 -20.37
N ASN A 143 -12.29 13.53 -20.13
CA ASN A 143 -12.49 12.51 -21.16
C ASN A 143 -13.77 12.72 -21.99
N ASN A 144 -14.50 13.81 -21.72
CA ASN A 144 -15.71 14.23 -22.46
C ASN A 144 -15.45 14.77 -23.87
N GLY A 145 -14.21 14.71 -24.38
CA GLY A 145 -13.92 14.75 -25.82
C GLY A 145 -14.08 13.39 -26.52
N SER A 146 -14.17 12.30 -25.75
CA SER A 146 -14.41 10.95 -26.24
C SER A 146 -15.80 10.53 -25.79
N VAL A 147 -16.79 10.84 -26.62
CA VAL A 147 -18.17 10.38 -26.51
C VAL A 147 -18.21 8.91 -26.07
N LEU A 148 -18.93 8.66 -24.97
CA LEU A 148 -19.44 7.36 -24.54
C LEU A 148 -20.07 6.66 -25.75
N SER A 149 -19.29 5.82 -26.42
CA SER A 149 -19.80 4.95 -27.46
C SER A 149 -20.52 3.80 -26.76
N ALA A 150 -21.78 3.60 -27.14
CA ALA A 150 -22.64 2.48 -26.77
C ALA A 150 -21.90 1.12 -26.85
N PRO A 151 -22.38 0.05 -26.18
CA PRO A 151 -21.61 -1.19 -26.02
C PRO A 151 -21.43 -1.89 -27.36
N SER A 152 -20.32 -1.60 -28.03
CA SER A 152 -19.96 -2.15 -29.33
C SER A 152 -18.93 -3.26 -29.17
N THR A 153 -19.39 -4.51 -29.26
CA THR A 153 -18.65 -5.74 -29.66
C THR A 153 -17.45 -6.19 -28.80
N PRO A 154 -17.11 -7.50 -28.80
CA PRO A 154 -16.20 -8.08 -27.80
C PRO A 154 -14.76 -7.62 -28.05
N VAL A 155 -14.29 -6.72 -27.20
CA VAL A 155 -12.92 -6.19 -27.21
C VAL A 155 -11.92 -7.33 -26.99
N ASN A 156 -10.86 -7.29 -27.80
CA ASN A 156 -9.69 -8.18 -27.86
C ASN A 156 -9.23 -8.70 -26.48
N ARG A 157 -9.60 -9.94 -26.15
CA ARG A 157 -9.32 -10.59 -24.83
C ARG A 157 -7.82 -10.58 -24.48
N LEU A 158 -6.96 -10.72 -25.49
CA LEU A 158 -5.51 -10.77 -25.32
C LEU A 158 -4.94 -9.45 -24.78
N GLY A 159 -5.49 -8.31 -25.19
CA GLY A 159 -5.08 -6.99 -24.69
C GLY A 159 -5.46 -6.76 -23.23
N GLN A 160 -6.64 -7.23 -22.82
CA GLN A 160 -7.10 -7.13 -21.42
C GLN A 160 -6.32 -8.05 -20.47
N GLU A 161 -5.92 -9.24 -20.94
CA GLU A 161 -5.10 -10.16 -20.14
C GLU A 161 -3.71 -9.57 -19.87
N ASN A 162 -3.07 -8.98 -20.88
CA ASN A 162 -1.77 -8.31 -20.69
C ASN A 162 -1.85 -7.15 -19.69
N VAL A 163 -2.89 -6.30 -19.78
CA VAL A 163 -3.08 -5.19 -18.83
C VAL A 163 -3.24 -5.71 -17.38
N LYS A 164 -4.01 -6.78 -17.17
CA LYS A 164 -4.18 -7.40 -15.84
C LYS A 164 -2.86 -7.92 -15.30
N VAL A 165 -2.06 -8.57 -16.14
CA VAL A 165 -0.75 -9.10 -15.75
C VAL A 165 0.20 -7.97 -15.36
N THR A 166 0.24 -6.86 -16.12
CA THR A 166 1.04 -5.67 -15.76
C THR A 166 0.60 -5.06 -14.44
N ILE A 167 -0.70 -4.95 -14.19
CA ILE A 167 -1.24 -4.45 -12.91
C ILE A 167 -0.80 -5.37 -11.75
N LEU A 168 -0.88 -6.69 -11.93
CA LEU A 168 -0.45 -7.66 -10.92
C LEU A 168 1.05 -7.57 -10.64
N ALA A 169 1.89 -7.49 -11.68
CA ALA A 169 3.33 -7.33 -11.55
C ALA A 169 3.68 -6.05 -10.77
N LYS A 170 3.06 -4.92 -11.16
CA LYS A 170 3.20 -3.63 -10.47
C LYS A 170 2.79 -3.71 -9.00
N LYS A 171 1.65 -4.35 -8.73
CA LYS A 171 1.14 -4.56 -7.37
C LYS A 171 2.09 -5.40 -6.52
N CYS A 172 2.69 -6.44 -7.08
CA CYS A 172 3.68 -7.27 -6.38
C CYS A 172 4.94 -6.48 -6.04
N VAL A 173 5.54 -5.82 -7.03
CA VAL A 173 6.76 -5.01 -6.83
C VAL A 173 6.52 -3.91 -5.79
N TYR A 174 5.43 -3.16 -5.90
CA TYR A 174 5.11 -2.12 -4.91
C TYR A 174 4.83 -2.69 -3.53
N SER A 175 4.20 -3.85 -3.41
CA SER A 175 3.94 -4.45 -2.11
C SER A 175 5.22 -4.90 -1.41
N TYR A 176 6.22 -5.41 -2.15
CA TYR A 176 7.56 -5.67 -1.58
C TYR A 176 8.22 -4.39 -1.07
N LEU A 177 8.19 -3.31 -1.86
CA LEU A 177 8.75 -2.02 -1.44
C LEU A 177 7.99 -1.43 -0.24
N SER A 178 6.67 -1.52 -0.23
CA SER A 178 5.83 -1.08 0.88
C SER A 178 6.16 -1.84 2.17
N LEU A 179 6.28 -3.17 2.12
CA LEU A 179 6.62 -3.96 3.30
C LEU A 179 8.05 -3.69 3.80
N LEU A 180 8.99 -3.43 2.87
CA LEU A 180 10.37 -3.05 3.21
C LEU A 180 10.43 -1.71 3.95
N VAL A 181 9.56 -0.77 3.59
CA VAL A 181 9.50 0.58 4.18
C VAL A 181 8.62 0.63 5.43
N ASN A 182 7.59 -0.20 5.49
CA ASN A 182 6.64 -0.31 6.59
C ASN A 182 6.38 -1.80 6.91
N SER A 183 7.09 -2.31 7.92
CA SER A 183 7.02 -3.71 8.38
C SER A 183 5.64 -4.10 8.94
N LYS A 184 4.74 -3.13 9.14
CA LYS A 184 3.39 -3.34 9.65
C LYS A 184 2.33 -3.39 8.55
N ASP A 185 2.69 -3.20 7.28
CA ASP A 185 1.73 -3.17 6.18
C ASP A 185 1.17 -4.59 5.86
N ASP A 186 0.12 -4.97 6.60
CA ASP A 186 -0.56 -6.27 6.46
C ASP A 186 -1.16 -6.46 5.05
N LEU A 187 -1.52 -5.37 4.37
CA LEU A 187 -2.08 -5.43 3.02
C LEU A 187 -1.00 -5.73 1.99
N ALA A 188 0.15 -5.06 2.08
CA ALA A 188 1.31 -5.36 1.26
C ALA A 188 1.76 -6.81 1.46
N LEU A 189 1.82 -7.29 2.72
CA LEU A 189 2.14 -8.68 3.01
C LEU A 189 1.17 -9.65 2.33
N ALA A 190 -0.14 -9.39 2.40
CA ALA A 190 -1.16 -10.25 1.80
C ALA A 190 -0.96 -10.43 0.29
N HIS A 191 -0.44 -9.42 -0.42
CA HIS A 191 -0.16 -9.52 -1.85
C HIS A 191 1.08 -10.35 -2.19
N ILE A 192 2.06 -10.44 -1.29
CA ILE A 192 3.39 -11.00 -1.60
C ILE A 192 3.75 -12.26 -0.82
N LEU A 193 2.98 -12.62 0.22
CA LEU A 193 3.25 -13.77 1.08
C LEU A 193 3.53 -15.03 0.26
N ASN A 194 2.71 -15.28 -0.77
CA ASN A 194 2.86 -16.43 -1.66
C ASN A 194 3.17 -16.05 -3.11
N VAL A 195 3.78 -14.88 -3.34
CA VAL A 195 4.25 -14.48 -4.68
C VAL A 195 5.73 -14.13 -4.64
N PRO A 196 6.64 -14.92 -5.25
CA PRO A 196 6.39 -16.19 -5.95
C PRO A 196 5.88 -17.28 -5.00
N ASP A 197 5.42 -18.40 -5.55
CA ASP A 197 4.85 -19.50 -4.75
C ASP A 197 5.87 -20.06 -3.74
N ARG A 198 5.44 -20.15 -2.48
CA ARG A 198 6.20 -20.63 -1.33
C ARG A 198 5.46 -21.77 -0.60
N GLY A 199 4.33 -22.22 -1.13
CA GLY A 199 3.43 -23.14 -0.42
C GLY A 199 2.68 -22.47 0.75
N LEU A 200 2.60 -21.14 0.78
CA LEU A 200 1.89 -20.35 1.78
C LEU A 200 0.47 -20.02 1.30
N GLY A 201 -0.36 -21.06 1.21
CA GLY A 201 -1.75 -20.94 0.78
C GLY A 201 -2.67 -20.27 1.81
N ARG A 202 -3.98 -20.40 1.60
CA ARG A 202 -5.02 -19.80 2.47
C ARG A 202 -4.84 -20.21 3.93
N GLU A 203 -4.60 -21.48 4.20
CA GLU A 203 -4.41 -22.01 5.56
C GLU A 203 -3.23 -21.34 6.27
N ALA A 204 -2.08 -21.22 5.58
CA ALA A 204 -0.90 -20.55 6.13
C ALA A 204 -1.19 -19.09 6.50
N PHE A 205 -1.88 -18.36 5.60
CA PHE A 205 -2.30 -16.99 5.86
C PHE A 205 -3.27 -16.90 7.06
N THR A 206 -4.25 -17.79 7.14
CA THR A 206 -5.23 -17.83 8.23
C THR A 206 -4.55 -18.12 9.57
N ASN A 207 -3.67 -19.13 9.63
CA ASN A 207 -2.92 -19.47 10.84
C ASN A 207 -2.04 -18.30 11.29
N LEU A 208 -1.37 -17.63 10.34
CA LEU A 208 -0.52 -16.49 10.63
C LEU A 208 -1.32 -15.26 11.09
N LYS A 209 -2.48 -14.99 10.48
CA LYS A 209 -3.40 -13.92 10.90
C LYS A 209 -3.93 -14.16 12.31
N HIS A 210 -4.31 -15.39 12.66
CA HIS A 210 -4.78 -15.70 14.01
C HIS A 210 -3.67 -15.52 15.05
N ALA A 211 -2.47 -16.04 14.77
CA ALA A 211 -1.33 -15.87 15.68
C ALA A 211 -0.96 -14.39 15.88
N SER A 212 -1.03 -13.57 14.82
CA SER A 212 -0.73 -12.13 14.89
C SER A 212 -1.77 -11.37 15.72
N GLN A 213 -3.06 -11.73 15.59
CA GLN A 213 -4.15 -11.18 16.39
C GLN A 213 -4.00 -11.52 17.88
N GLU A 214 -3.68 -12.77 18.22
CA GLU A 214 -3.47 -13.20 19.62
C GLU A 214 -2.30 -12.45 20.27
N ARG A 215 -1.22 -12.21 19.51
CA ARG A 215 -0.04 -11.47 19.97
C ARG A 215 -0.11 -9.96 19.79
N LYS A 216 -1.19 -9.43 19.22
CA LYS A 216 -1.38 -7.99 18.92
C LYS A 216 -0.22 -7.38 18.11
N MET A 217 0.27 -8.11 17.10
CA MET A 217 1.32 -7.65 16.19
C MET A 217 0.88 -7.72 14.73
N SER A 218 1.62 -7.07 13.83
CA SER A 218 1.37 -7.22 12.39
C SER A 218 1.67 -8.65 11.94
N ILE A 219 1.08 -9.05 10.83
CA ILE A 219 1.23 -10.41 10.27
C ILE A 219 2.71 -10.67 9.94
N PHE A 220 3.42 -9.67 9.42
CA PHE A 220 4.84 -9.80 9.08
C PHE A 220 5.72 -9.97 10.32
N LEU A 221 5.51 -9.13 11.34
CA LEU A 221 6.26 -9.24 12.60
C LEU A 221 6.01 -10.59 13.27
N MET A 222 4.80 -11.15 13.12
CA MET A 222 4.51 -12.50 13.60
C MET A 222 5.31 -13.57 12.85
N ALA A 223 5.37 -13.48 11.52
CA ALA A 223 6.18 -14.39 10.72
C ALA A 223 7.66 -14.33 11.12
N THR A 224 8.21 -13.12 11.23
CA THR A 224 9.61 -12.92 11.63
C THR A 224 9.86 -13.45 13.04
N SER A 225 9.02 -13.09 14.01
CA SER A 225 9.17 -13.57 15.40
C SER A 225 9.12 -15.10 15.49
N PHE A 226 8.21 -15.74 14.75
CA PHE A 226 8.13 -17.20 14.68
C PHE A 226 9.40 -17.81 14.07
N ILE A 227 9.84 -17.33 12.90
CA ILE A 227 11.03 -17.86 12.22
C ILE A 227 12.30 -17.68 13.06
N ARG A 228 12.51 -16.50 13.67
CA ARG A 228 13.64 -16.28 14.58
C ARG A 228 13.62 -17.23 15.78
N THR A 229 12.43 -17.54 16.30
CA THR A 229 12.30 -18.51 17.41
C THR A 229 12.68 -19.92 16.97
N VAL A 230 12.32 -20.33 15.75
CA VAL A 230 12.70 -21.61 15.15
C VAL A 230 14.22 -21.68 14.95
N GLU A 231 14.83 -20.64 14.36
CA GLU A 231 16.26 -20.57 14.06
C GLU A 231 17.14 -20.61 15.31
N LEU A 232 16.70 -20.01 16.42
CA LEU A 232 17.40 -20.02 17.70
C LEU A 232 17.27 -21.35 18.47
N GLY A 233 16.61 -22.37 17.90
CA GLY A 233 16.38 -23.66 18.56
C GLY A 233 15.57 -23.53 19.85
N GLY A 234 14.78 -22.46 19.99
CA GLY A 234 14.20 -22.05 21.27
C GLY A 234 13.09 -22.98 21.75
N ARG A 235 13.07 -23.26 23.07
CA ARG A 235 11.94 -23.90 23.78
C ARG A 235 10.59 -23.18 23.56
N GLY A 236 10.59 -21.94 23.07
CA GLY A 236 9.39 -21.16 22.70
C GLY A 236 8.60 -21.72 21.50
N CYS A 237 9.21 -22.57 20.67
CA CYS A 237 8.49 -23.34 19.65
C CYS A 237 7.53 -24.39 20.23
N ALA A 238 7.56 -24.65 21.53
CA ALA A 238 6.60 -25.52 22.21
C ALA A 238 5.29 -24.81 22.59
N SER A 239 5.14 -23.51 22.29
CA SER A 239 3.89 -22.80 22.50
C SER A 239 2.80 -23.32 21.56
N SER A 240 1.62 -23.61 22.09
CA SER A 240 0.43 -24.01 21.33
C SER A 240 0.06 -23.03 20.20
N LEU A 241 0.42 -21.75 20.36
CA LEU A 241 0.27 -20.71 19.35
C LEU A 241 0.99 -21.03 18.03
N PHE A 242 2.16 -21.67 18.11
CA PHE A 242 3.02 -21.92 16.95
C PHE A 242 2.78 -23.28 16.30
N ASP A 243 1.98 -24.15 16.92
CA ASP A 243 1.69 -25.48 16.39
C ASP A 243 1.10 -25.42 14.97
N PRO A 244 0.13 -24.54 14.64
CA PRO A 244 -0.37 -24.42 13.28
C PRO A 244 0.65 -23.83 12.28
N LEU A 245 1.65 -23.07 12.76
CA LEU A 245 2.67 -22.45 11.91
C LEU A 245 3.82 -23.40 11.56
N LYS A 246 4.03 -24.46 12.35
CA LYS A 246 5.09 -25.46 12.12
C LYS A 246 4.99 -26.12 10.74
N ALA A 247 3.78 -26.34 10.24
CA ALA A 247 3.54 -26.88 8.91
C ALA A 247 4.05 -25.96 7.77
N HIS A 248 4.29 -24.68 8.06
CA HIS A 248 4.61 -23.65 7.07
C HIS A 248 6.03 -23.09 7.21
N VAL A 249 6.87 -23.66 8.08
CA VAL A 249 8.22 -23.16 8.39
C VAL A 249 9.05 -22.92 7.12
N LYS A 250 9.11 -23.89 6.19
CA LYS A 250 9.90 -23.75 4.96
C LYS A 250 9.48 -22.54 4.13
N GLY A 251 8.17 -22.34 3.94
CA GLY A 251 7.64 -21.22 3.17
C GLY A 251 7.87 -19.88 3.87
N LEU A 252 7.64 -19.83 5.19
CA LEU A 252 7.81 -18.64 6.01
C LEU A 252 9.30 -18.24 6.13
N SER A 253 10.22 -19.19 6.32
CA SER A 253 11.67 -18.94 6.29
C SER A 253 12.10 -18.37 4.93
N ASN A 254 11.62 -18.95 3.82
CA ASN A 254 11.90 -18.43 2.48
C ASN A 254 11.38 -16.99 2.29
N PHE A 255 10.24 -16.65 2.88
CA PHE A 255 9.68 -15.31 2.82
C PHE A 255 10.49 -14.31 3.67
N VAL A 256 10.70 -14.63 4.95
CA VAL A 256 11.41 -13.78 5.91
C VAL A 256 12.84 -13.52 5.44
N ASN A 257 13.59 -14.57 5.08
CA ASN A 257 14.99 -14.44 4.62
C ASN A 257 15.12 -13.61 3.34
N PHE A 258 14.10 -13.63 2.48
CA PHE A 258 14.09 -12.77 1.29
C PHE A 258 13.91 -11.29 1.65
N ILE A 259 13.02 -10.97 2.59
CA ILE A 259 12.87 -9.59 3.07
C ILE A 259 14.12 -9.13 3.82
N ASP A 260 14.74 -9.99 4.63
CA ASP A 260 16.01 -9.69 5.30
C ASP A 260 17.10 -9.30 4.30
N LYS A 261 17.23 -10.05 3.19
CA LYS A 261 18.17 -9.72 2.12
C LYS A 261 17.91 -8.33 1.52
N LEU A 262 16.64 -7.93 1.37
CA LEU A 262 16.33 -6.57 0.90
C LEU A 262 16.66 -5.51 1.96
N GLN A 263 16.47 -5.82 3.24
CA GLN A 263 16.84 -4.95 4.36
C GLN A 263 18.36 -4.79 4.49
N GLU A 264 19.13 -5.85 4.26
CA GLU A 264 20.60 -5.84 4.20
C GLU A 264 21.09 -4.84 3.15
N ILE A 265 20.51 -4.87 1.93
CA ILE A 265 20.84 -3.89 0.88
C ILE A 265 20.56 -2.45 1.34
N VAL A 266 19.45 -2.21 2.03
CA VAL A 266 19.09 -0.88 2.57
C VAL A 266 20.07 -0.43 3.66
N GLY A 267 20.54 -1.35 4.50
CA GLY A 267 21.42 -1.06 5.63
C GLY A 267 22.89 -0.89 5.25
N GLU A 268 23.38 -1.67 4.28
CA GLU A 268 24.81 -1.73 3.94
C GLU A 268 25.21 -0.77 2.81
N ILE A 269 24.31 -0.48 1.87
CA ILE A 269 24.63 0.33 0.70
C ILE A 269 24.23 1.79 0.92
N LEU A 270 25.25 2.61 1.21
CA LEU A 270 25.05 4.05 1.47
C LEU A 270 24.58 4.84 0.25
N ASN A 271 24.95 4.42 -0.97
CA ASN A 271 24.54 5.12 -2.18
C ASN A 271 23.09 4.75 -2.56
N PRO A 272 22.13 5.69 -2.50
CA PRO A 272 20.72 5.38 -2.70
C PRO A 272 20.41 4.93 -4.13
N ARG A 273 21.19 5.36 -5.13
CA ARG A 273 21.01 4.90 -6.51
C ARG A 273 21.39 3.43 -6.65
N ILE A 274 22.54 3.07 -6.10
CA ILE A 274 23.05 1.69 -6.15
C ILE A 274 22.12 0.78 -5.33
N ALA A 275 21.77 1.19 -4.11
CA ALA A 275 20.85 0.44 -3.26
C ALA A 275 19.49 0.21 -3.96
N GLY A 276 18.89 1.27 -4.51
CA GLY A 276 17.63 1.20 -5.24
C GLY A 276 17.68 0.23 -6.43
N GLY A 277 18.70 0.36 -7.28
CA GLY A 277 18.88 -0.54 -8.43
C GLY A 277 19.10 -2.00 -8.02
N GLN A 278 19.84 -2.25 -6.92
CA GLN A 278 20.07 -3.60 -6.39
C GLN A 278 18.82 -4.21 -5.76
N ILE A 279 18.02 -3.43 -5.01
CA ILE A 279 16.72 -3.86 -4.48
C ILE A 279 15.83 -4.31 -5.63
N LEU A 280 15.66 -3.46 -6.65
CA LEU A 280 14.81 -3.77 -7.81
C LEU A 280 15.32 -5.00 -8.59
N SER A 281 16.63 -5.13 -8.78
CA SER A 281 17.24 -6.29 -9.45
C SER A 281 17.04 -7.58 -8.66
N THR A 282 17.19 -7.52 -7.33
CA THR A 282 16.99 -8.66 -6.42
C THR A 282 15.53 -9.10 -6.44
N MET A 283 14.59 -8.15 -6.39
CA MET A 283 13.16 -8.41 -6.49
C MET A 283 12.76 -8.99 -7.85
N LYS A 284 13.28 -8.43 -8.95
CA LYS A 284 13.08 -8.96 -10.30
C LYS A 284 13.48 -10.43 -10.35
N MET A 285 14.73 -10.73 -9.98
CA MET A 285 15.26 -12.09 -10.01
C MET A 285 14.41 -13.05 -9.18
N HIS A 286 13.95 -12.60 -8.02
CA HIS A 286 13.09 -13.40 -7.14
C HIS A 286 11.72 -13.70 -7.74
N LEU A 287 11.08 -12.70 -8.37
CA LEU A 287 9.75 -12.83 -8.97
C LEU A 287 9.74 -13.70 -10.24
N ILE A 288 10.82 -13.64 -11.04
CA ILE A 288 10.92 -14.40 -12.30
C ILE A 288 11.50 -15.81 -12.10
N LYS A 289 12.06 -16.11 -10.92
CA LYS A 289 12.74 -17.37 -10.66
C LYS A 289 11.81 -18.57 -10.92
N GLY A 290 12.25 -19.50 -11.76
CA GLY A 290 11.52 -20.73 -12.06
C GLY A 290 10.39 -20.56 -13.10
N ARG A 291 10.27 -19.38 -13.71
CA ARG A 291 9.33 -19.12 -14.82
C ARG A 291 10.04 -19.20 -16.17
N SER A 292 9.29 -19.49 -17.23
CA SER A 292 9.80 -19.52 -18.60
C SER A 292 10.04 -18.11 -19.16
N ASN A 293 11.01 -17.96 -20.07
CA ASN A 293 11.35 -16.68 -20.72
C ASN A 293 10.19 -16.03 -21.52
N GLY A 294 9.12 -16.77 -21.82
CA GLY A 294 7.91 -16.26 -22.48
C GLY A 294 6.71 -16.01 -21.56
N ASP A 295 6.89 -16.09 -20.23
CA ASP A 295 5.80 -15.81 -19.28
C ASP A 295 5.47 -14.31 -19.31
N PRO A 296 4.22 -13.90 -19.65
CA PRO A 296 3.82 -12.50 -19.68
C PRO A 296 4.04 -11.77 -18.35
N PHE A 297 4.00 -12.49 -17.22
CA PHE A 297 4.30 -11.93 -15.91
C PHE A 297 5.78 -11.56 -15.78
N CYS A 298 6.69 -12.35 -16.32
CA CYS A 298 8.12 -12.02 -16.30
C CYS A 298 8.39 -10.73 -17.06
N GLN A 299 7.84 -10.61 -18.28
CA GLN A 299 7.98 -9.39 -19.08
C GLN A 299 7.39 -8.17 -18.35
N ALA A 300 6.19 -8.32 -17.79
CA ALA A 300 5.57 -7.24 -17.01
C ALA A 300 6.40 -6.82 -15.78
N VAL A 301 7.03 -7.77 -15.08
CA VAL A 301 7.93 -7.46 -13.96
C VAL A 301 9.17 -6.70 -14.44
N GLU A 302 9.75 -7.08 -15.58
CA GLU A 302 10.89 -6.39 -16.18
C GLU A 302 10.56 -4.94 -16.52
N GLU A 303 9.43 -4.70 -17.20
CA GLU A 303 8.96 -3.37 -17.57
C GLU A 303 8.72 -2.49 -16.33
N VAL A 304 8.05 -3.03 -15.31
CA VAL A 304 7.81 -2.31 -14.04
C VAL A 304 9.12 -1.94 -13.34
N VAL A 305 10.08 -2.86 -13.30
CA VAL A 305 11.38 -2.63 -12.66
C VAL A 305 12.19 -1.57 -13.42
N GLN A 306 12.15 -1.59 -14.76
CA GLN A 306 12.82 -0.58 -15.59
C GLN A 306 12.21 0.82 -15.40
N ASP A 307 10.88 0.93 -15.40
CA ASP A 307 10.18 2.21 -15.11
C ASP A 307 10.57 2.74 -13.72
N LEU A 308 10.67 1.86 -12.73
CA LEU A 308 11.06 2.26 -11.38
C LEU A 308 12.52 2.69 -11.27
N ASP A 309 13.45 2.01 -11.94
CA ASP A 309 14.86 2.44 -11.94
C ASP A 309 15.00 3.84 -12.58
N LEU A 310 14.27 4.10 -13.66
CA LEU A 310 14.24 5.43 -14.28
C LEU A 310 13.63 6.48 -13.33
N LYS A 311 12.58 6.15 -12.59
CA LYS A 311 12.03 7.05 -11.57
C LYS A 311 13.01 7.33 -10.44
N ILE A 312 13.73 6.30 -9.97
CA ILE A 312 14.80 6.46 -8.97
C ILE A 312 15.88 7.39 -9.50
N LYS A 313 16.31 7.20 -10.76
CA LYS A 313 17.25 8.10 -11.44
C LYS A 313 16.79 9.54 -11.38
N ASN A 314 15.59 9.82 -11.87
CA ASN A 314 15.07 11.17 -11.99
C ASN A 314 14.92 11.84 -10.61
N ILE A 315 14.50 11.09 -9.59
CA ILE A 315 14.40 11.60 -8.22
C ILE A 315 15.78 12.00 -7.70
N ILE A 316 16.79 11.14 -7.86
CA ILE A 316 18.15 11.41 -7.37
C ILE A 316 18.80 12.56 -8.13
N ASP A 317 18.68 12.59 -9.45
CA ASP A 317 19.20 13.66 -10.30
C ASP A 317 18.57 15.01 -9.90
N SER A 318 17.25 15.05 -9.68
CA SER A 318 16.56 16.26 -9.21
C SER A 318 16.99 16.73 -7.81
N GLN A 319 17.34 15.81 -6.91
CA GLN A 319 17.86 16.17 -5.58
C GLN A 319 19.26 16.78 -5.68
N HIS A 320 20.11 16.25 -6.56
CA HIS A 320 21.43 16.81 -6.83
C HIS A 320 21.35 18.22 -7.44
N GLU A 321 20.44 18.46 -8.38
CA GLU A 321 20.22 19.79 -8.98
C GLU A 321 19.77 20.84 -7.93
N VAL A 322 18.88 20.47 -7.00
CA VAL A 322 18.46 21.37 -5.91
C VAL A 322 19.61 21.68 -4.96
N LEU A 323 20.45 20.69 -4.64
CA LEU A 323 21.64 20.87 -3.81
C LEU A 323 22.66 21.80 -4.47
N THR A 324 22.98 21.59 -5.75
CA THR A 324 23.97 22.44 -6.47
C THR A 324 23.49 23.88 -6.65
N ALA A 325 22.18 24.09 -6.90
CA ALA A 325 21.57 25.41 -6.96
C ALA A 325 21.60 26.15 -5.61
N SER A 326 21.45 25.44 -4.49
CA SER A 326 21.55 26.03 -3.14
C SER A 326 22.97 26.44 -2.76
N THR A 327 23.99 25.74 -3.28
CA THR A 327 25.41 26.04 -2.99
C THR A 327 26.02 27.15 -3.84
N THR A 328 25.38 27.51 -4.96
CA THR A 328 25.86 28.55 -5.88
C THR A 328 25.28 29.94 -5.60
N GLY A 329 24.51 30.09 -4.52
CA GLY A 329 24.06 31.37 -3.97
C GLY A 329 25.19 32.16 -3.28
N VAL A 330 26.24 32.51 -4.01
CA VAL A 330 27.24 33.49 -3.57
C VAL A 330 26.64 34.87 -3.78
N SER A 331 26.46 35.62 -2.68
CA SER A 331 26.05 37.03 -2.68
C SER A 331 26.87 37.85 -3.69
N PRO A 332 26.25 38.76 -4.48
CA PRO A 332 27.01 39.72 -5.24
C PRO A 332 27.74 40.62 -4.24
N ALA A 333 29.07 40.65 -4.32
CA ALA A 333 29.87 41.61 -3.55
C ALA A 333 29.38 43.03 -3.89
N ARG A 334 29.03 43.79 -2.84
CA ARG A 334 28.82 45.24 -2.91
C ARG A 334 30.15 45.96 -2.81
#